data_AF-A0A8S2SUQ6-F1
#
_entry.id   AF-A0A8S2SUQ6-F1
#
_cell.length_a   1.000
_cell.length_b   1.000
_cell.length_c   1.000
_cell.angle_alpha   90.00
_cell.angle_beta   90.00
_cell.angle_gamma   90.00
#
_symmetry.space_group_name_H-M   'P 1'
#
loop_
_entity.id
_entity.type
_entity.pdbx_description
1 polymer ?
#
loop_
_entity_poly.entity_id
_entity_poly.type
_entity_poly.pdbx_seq_one_letter_code
_entity_poly.pdbx_strand_id
1 'polypeptide(L)' 'MNHRIRQWNNGDTKNGEVVAGGNGHGNGLHQLNGPIDVLIDKETDSLIICDYRNRRVVRWSRRSGTRQGEILI' A
#
# COMPACT_ATOMS: atom_id res chain seq x y z
N MET A 1 -12.79 -6.92 -6.35
CA MET A 1 -11.62 -7.49 -5.65
C MET A 1 -10.99 -6.41 -4.78
N ASN A 2 -10.53 -6.75 -3.56
CA ASN A 2 -10.00 -5.80 -2.58
C ASN A 2 -8.45 -5.83 -2.57
N HIS A 3 -7.80 -5.07 -3.44
CA HIS A 3 -6.33 -4.96 -3.48
C HIS A 3 -5.90 -3.69 -2.76
N ARG A 4 -5.69 -3.81 -1.46
CA ARG A 4 -5.35 -2.68 -0.57
C ARG A 4 -4.58 -3.17 0.64
N ILE A 5 -3.74 -2.30 1.19
CA ILE A 5 -3.11 -2.51 2.49
C ILE A 5 -3.91 -1.72 3.53
N ARG A 6 -4.17 -2.34 4.67
CA ARG A 6 -4.86 -1.71 5.80
C ARG A 6 -4.00 -1.72 7.05
N GLN A 7 -4.08 -0.65 7.82
CA GLN A 7 -3.46 -0.51 9.12
C GLN A 7 -4.56 -0.44 10.19
N TRP A 8 -4.40 -1.19 11.27
CA TRP A 8 -5.25 -1.10 12.46
C TRP A 8 -4.45 -0.46 13.58
N ASN A 9 -5.06 0.52 14.24
CA ASN A 9 -4.49 1.11 15.44
C ASN A 9 -4.76 0.21 16.65
N ASN A 10 -3.90 0.27 17.66
CA ASN A 10 -4.07 -0.54 18.87
C ASN A 10 -5.45 -0.28 19.49
N GLY A 11 -6.23 -1.36 19.65
CA GLY A 11 -7.58 -1.31 20.18
C GLY A 11 -8.69 -1.11 19.14
N ASP A 12 -8.37 -0.73 17.90
CA ASP A 12 -9.36 -0.67 16.82
C ASP A 12 -9.38 -2.01 16.07
N THR A 13 -10.48 -2.74 16.22
CA THR A 13 -10.67 -4.06 15.58
C THR A 13 -11.64 -4.01 14.41
N LYS A 14 -12.30 -2.87 14.17
CA LYS A 14 -13.42 -2.77 13.22
C LYS A 14 -13.08 -1.92 12.01
N ASN A 15 -12.33 -0.84 12.19
CA ASN A 15 -12.14 0.17 11.15
C ASN A 15 -10.66 0.37 10.82
N GLY A 16 -10.04 -0.61 10.15
CA GLY A 16 -8.70 -0.44 9.60
C GLY A 16 -8.67 0.61 8.48
N GLU A 17 -7.74 1.56 8.59
CA GLU A 17 -7.51 2.61 7.60
C GLU A 17 -6.82 2.04 6.36
N VAL A 18 -7.22 2.50 5.17
CA VAL A 18 -6.54 2.14 3.92
C VAL A 18 -5.31 3.03 3.77
N VAL A 19 -4.13 2.41 3.87
CA VAL A 19 -2.83 3.10 3.82
C VAL A 19 -2.12 2.96 2.49
N ALA A 20 -2.57 2.06 1.61
CA ALA A 20 -2.13 1.95 0.23
C ALA A 20 -3.19 1.28 -0.67
N GLY A 21 -3.29 1.71 -1.93
CA GLY A 21 -4.28 1.23 -2.88
C GLY A 21 -5.70 1.65 -2.53
N GLY A 22 -6.67 0.74 -2.68
CA GLY A 22 -8.09 1.02 -2.38
C GLY A 22 -8.90 1.64 -3.51
N ASN A 23 -8.26 2.00 -4.63
CA ASN A 23 -8.90 2.62 -5.81
C ASN A 23 -9.19 1.59 -6.92
N GLY A 24 -9.64 0.40 -6.52
CA GLY A 24 -9.74 -0.75 -7.43
C GLY A 24 -8.40 -1.39 -7.76
N HIS A 25 -8.46 -2.47 -8.53
CA HIS A 25 -7.27 -3.17 -9.01
C HIS A 25 -6.80 -2.59 -10.34
N GLY A 26 -5.49 -2.53 -10.54
CA GLY A 26 -4.90 -2.02 -11.77
C GLY A 26 -3.44 -1.67 -11.59
N ASN A 27 -2.84 -1.10 -12.63
CA ASN A 27 -1.42 -0.74 -12.69
C ASN A 27 -1.16 0.76 -12.50
N GLY A 28 -2.20 1.58 -12.27
CA GLY A 28 -2.03 2.98 -11.89
C GLY A 28 -1.21 3.13 -10.60
N LEU A 29 -0.57 4.28 -10.40
CA LEU A 29 0.23 4.54 -9.20
C LEU A 29 -0.62 4.59 -7.92
N HIS A 30 -1.91 4.89 -8.05
CA HIS A 30 -2.88 4.89 -6.95
C HIS A 30 -3.60 3.52 -6.78
N GLN A 31 -3.15 2.49 -7.51
CA GLN A 31 -3.75 1.15 -7.53
C GLN A 31 -2.71 0.08 -7.20
N LEU A 32 -3.20 -1.07 -6.76
CA LEU A 32 -2.42 -2.29 -6.55
C LEU A 32 -3.10 -3.45 -7.29
N ASN A 33 -2.36 -4.48 -7.63
CA ASN A 33 -2.84 -5.68 -8.29
C ASN A 33 -2.15 -6.92 -7.71
N GLY A 34 -2.90 -7.62 -6.86
CA GLY A 34 -2.41 -8.79 -6.13
C GLY A 34 -1.17 -8.50 -5.29
N PRO A 35 -1.19 -7.52 -4.36
CA PRO A 35 -0.08 -7.35 -3.44
C PRO A 35 0.04 -8.61 -2.55
N ILE A 36 1.25 -9.16 -2.43
CA ILE A 36 1.48 -10.43 -1.70
C ILE A 36 2.26 -10.25 -0.41
N ASP A 37 3.00 -9.14 -0.27
CA ASP A 37 3.82 -8.87 0.90
C ASP A 37 4.02 -7.35 1.09
N VAL A 38 4.31 -6.96 2.32
CA VAL A 38 4.57 -5.57 2.72
C VAL A 38 5.56 -5.52 3.88
N LEU A 39 6.53 -4.61 3.78
CA LEU A 39 7.43 -4.26 4.87
C LEU A 39 7.35 -2.77 5.19
N ILE A 40 7.73 -2.41 6.41
CA ILE A 40 7.79 -1.01 6.86
C ILE A 40 9.24 -0.55 6.77
N ASP A 41 9.48 0.46 5.96
CA ASP A 41 10.71 1.24 5.97
C ASP A 41 10.57 2.33 7.04
N LYS A 42 11.30 2.15 8.15
CA LYS A 42 11.28 3.07 9.30
C LYS A 42 12.05 4.36 9.03
N GLU A 43 13.00 4.37 8.09
CA GLU A 43 13.82 5.56 7.82
C GLU A 43 12.99 6.59 7.05
N THR A 44 12.23 6.14 6.06
CA THR A 44 11.38 7.03 5.25
C THR A 44 9.94 7.14 5.77
N ASP A 45 9.53 6.29 6.72
CA ASP A 45 8.14 6.07 7.15
C ASP A 45 7.22 5.71 5.97
N SER A 46 7.61 4.67 5.25
CA SER A 46 6.91 4.17 4.06
C SER A 46 6.62 2.68 4.15
N LEU A 47 5.63 2.24 3.38
CA LEU A 47 5.42 0.84 3.05
C LEU A 47 6.18 0.50 1.78
N ILE A 48 6.88 -0.63 1.77
CA ILE A 48 7.42 -1.21 0.55
C ILE A 48 6.58 -2.45 0.25
N ILE A 49 5.94 -2.45 -0.92
CA ILE A 49 4.87 -3.39 -1.25
C ILE A 49 5.27 -4.19 -2.48
N CYS A 50 5.21 -5.52 -2.37
CA CYS A 50 5.36 -6.42 -3.51
C CYS A 50 4.03 -6.49 -4.29
N ASP A 51 3.93 -5.73 -5.39
CA ASP A 51 2.74 -5.65 -6.24
C ASP A 51 2.79 -6.71 -7.36
N TYR A 52 2.68 -7.97 -6.93
CA TYR A 52 3.09 -9.16 -7.69
C TYR A 52 2.50 -9.25 -9.11
N ARG A 53 1.19 -9.02 -9.29
CA ARG A 53 0.60 -9.16 -10.64
C ARG A 53 0.97 -8.02 -11.57
N ASN A 54 1.35 -6.88 -11.02
CA ASN A 54 1.93 -5.77 -11.79
C ASN A 54 3.44 -5.92 -12.01
N ARG A 55 4.08 -6.95 -11.43
CA ARG A 55 5.51 -7.24 -11.58
C ARG A 55 6.40 -6.05 -11.19
N ARG A 56 6.03 -5.37 -10.10
CA ARG A 56 6.74 -4.19 -9.58
C ARG A 56 6.84 -4.22 -8.06
N VAL A 57 7.78 -3.45 -7.53
CA VAL A 57 7.78 -3.09 -6.10
C VAL A 57 7.49 -1.61 -5.99
N VAL A 58 6.55 -1.24 -5.12
CA VAL A 58 6.17 0.16 -4.92
C VAL A 58 6.45 0.61 -3.50
N ARG A 59 6.92 1.86 -3.36
CA ARG A 59 6.98 2.58 -2.11
C ARG A 59 5.72 3.42 -1.92
N TRP A 60 5.12 3.36 -0.73
CA TRP A 60 3.97 4.17 -0.36
C TRP A 60 4.26 4.92 0.94
N SER A 61 4.37 6.24 0.89
CA SER A 61 4.56 7.05 2.09
C SER A 61 3.32 6.92 3.00
N ARG A 62 3.56 6.69 4.29
CA ARG A 62 2.52 6.67 5.32
C ARG A 62 2.19 8.06 5.85
N ARG A 63 2.94 9.08 5.41
CA ARG A 63 2.70 10.47 5.77
C ARG A 63 1.40 10.97 5.14
N SER A 64 0.66 11.77 5.90
CA SER A 64 -0.62 12.35 5.51
C SER A 64 -0.54 13.05 4.14
N GLY A 65 -1.52 12.75 3.27
CA GLY A 65 -1.66 13.35 1.94
C GLY A 65 -1.18 12.49 0.77
N THR A 66 -0.45 11.40 1.02
CA THR A 66 0.03 10.53 -0.06
C THR A 66 -1.06 9.55 -0.52
N ARG A 67 -1.50 9.66 -1.79
CA ARG A 67 -2.56 8.80 -2.36
C ARG A 67 -2.09 7.89 -3.49
N GLN A 68 -0.79 7.88 -3.77
CA GLN A 68 -0.19 7.07 -4.82
C GLN A 68 1.19 6.57 -4.41
N GLY A 69 1.56 5.40 -4.90
CA GLY A 69 2.88 4.83 -4.74
C GLY A 69 3.88 5.35 -5.78
N GLU A 70 5.13 5.05 -5.52
CA GLU A 70 6.28 5.28 -6.38
C GLU A 70 6.87 3.91 -6.76
N ILE A 71 7.19 3.72 -8.04
CA ILE A 71 7.78 2.46 -8.52
C ILE A 71 9.26 2.46 -8.15
N LEU A 72 9.70 1.41 -7.45
CA LEU A 72 11.11 1.19 -7.13
C LEU A 72 11.79 0.29 -8.17
N ILE A 73 11.07 -0.74 -8.63
CA ILE A 73 11.46 -1.65 -9.73
C ILE A 73 10.24 -2.05 -10.54
#